data_AF-A0A0L0CB06-F1
#
_entry.id   AF-A0A0L0CB06-F1
#
_cell.length_a   1.000
_cell.length_b   1.000
_cell.length_c   1.000
_cell.angle_alpha   90.00
_cell.angle_beta   90.00
_cell.angle_gamma   90.00
#
_symmetry.space_group_name_H-M   'P 1'
#
loop_
_entity.id
_entity.type
_entity.pdbx_description
1 polymer ?
#
loop_
_entity_poly.entity_id
_entity_poly.type
_entity_poly.pdbx_seq_one_letter_code
_entity_poly.pdbx_strand_id
1 'polypeptide(L)'
;MSLKLLKQSVDIIEEDLKHTKTKKGKQTSNTNNKKQKTLNNAISEEHFSKKHKKNIQDVKQELKSSNKKTEENMKRLLALSMNTVKIKDAEKIVQRAHKGRYIEKIIPEVEQESIFTEEDFRKFEEEYFNS
;
A
#
# COMPACT_ATOMS: atom_id res chain seq x y z
N MET A 1 6.93 14.27 27.00
CA MET A 1 5.71 14.23 26.16
C MET A 1 4.81 15.39 26.57
N SER A 2 4.31 16.17 25.61
CA SER A 2 3.57 17.40 25.92
C SER A 2 2.13 17.07 26.35
N LEU A 3 1.63 17.79 27.36
CA LEU A 3 0.27 17.63 27.88
C LEU A 3 -0.81 17.88 26.80
N LYS A 4 -0.46 18.73 25.82
CA LYS A 4 -1.30 19.03 24.64
C LYS A 4 -1.52 17.80 23.75
N LEU A 5 -0.48 16.98 23.53
CA LEU A 5 -0.61 15.75 22.74
C LEU A 5 -1.50 14.73 23.44
N LEU A 6 -1.34 14.59 24.76
CA LEU A 6 -2.18 13.70 25.57
C LEU A 6 -3.65 14.11 25.49
N LYS A 7 -3.95 15.41 25.63
CA LYS A 7 -5.32 15.92 25.48
C LYS A 7 -5.89 15.65 24.09
N GLN A 8 -5.12 15.94 23.03
CA GLN A 8 -5.54 15.65 21.65
C GLN A 8 -5.80 14.16 21.41
N SER A 9 -5.00 13.27 22.00
CA SER A 9 -5.21 11.82 21.85
C SER A 9 -6.50 11.34 22.53
N VAL A 10 -6.90 11.96 23.64
CA VAL A 10 -8.16 11.64 24.33
C VAL A 10 -9.36 12.17 23.54
N ASP A 11 -9.28 13.41 23.03
CA ASP A 11 -10.35 14.03 22.23
C ASP A 11 -10.68 13.21 20.97
N ILE A 12 -9.66 12.67 20.28
CA ILE A 12 -9.83 11.80 19.09
C ILE A 12 -10.59 10.51 19.43
N ILE A 13 -10.25 9.88 20.56
CA ILE A 13 -10.89 8.63 21.00
C ILE A 13 -12.37 8.86 21.34
N GLU A 14 -12.70 10.02 21.92
CA GLU A 14 -14.07 10.38 22.29
C GLU A 14 -14.96 10.75 21.10
N GLU A 15 -14.43 11.39 20.05
CA GLU A 15 -15.18 11.69 18.81
C GLU A 15 -15.56 10.42 18.05
N ASP A 16 -14.62 9.47 17.91
CA ASP A 16 -14.86 8.20 17.21
C ASP A 16 -15.96 7.36 17.89
N LEU A 17 -16.10 7.45 19.21
CA LEU A 17 -17.16 6.78 19.95
C LEU A 17 -18.55 7.41 19.72
N LYS A 18 -18.63 8.71 19.43
CA LYS A 18 -19.89 9.44 19.23
C LYS A 18 -20.46 9.28 17.81
N HIS A 19 -19.62 9.10 16.80
CA HIS A 19 -20.06 8.95 15.40
C HIS A 19 -20.61 7.55 15.04
N THR A 20 -20.49 6.55 15.92
CA THR A 20 -21.01 5.19 15.67
C THR A 20 -22.49 5.00 15.97
N LYS A 21 -23.18 6.03 16.47
CA LYS A 21 -24.64 6.00 16.73
C LYS A 21 -25.33 7.08 15.92
N THR A 22 -26.08 6.64 14.91
CA THR A 22 -26.97 7.39 14.01
C THR A 22 -26.33 8.01 12.76
N LYS A 23 -26.59 7.39 11.59
CA LYS A 23 -27.31 8.02 10.46
C LYS A 23 -27.45 7.03 9.28
N LYS A 24 -28.69 6.59 9.04
CA LYS A 24 -29.17 6.25 7.70
C LYS A 24 -29.36 7.57 6.94
N GLY A 25 -28.82 7.69 5.73
CA GLY A 25 -28.99 8.89 4.91
C GLY A 25 -28.35 8.74 3.54
N LYS A 26 -29.17 8.87 2.49
CA LYS A 26 -28.95 8.65 1.06
C LYS A 26 -28.38 9.92 0.38
N GLN A 27 -27.53 9.78 -0.65
CA GLN A 27 -27.36 10.65 -1.86
C GLN A 27 -26.07 10.19 -2.62
N THR A 28 -26.13 9.64 -3.85
CA THR A 28 -26.06 10.32 -5.19
C THR A 28 -24.89 11.30 -5.31
N SER A 29 -24.04 11.37 -6.33
CA SER A 29 -23.89 10.72 -7.63
C SER A 29 -22.54 11.18 -8.23
N ASN A 30 -21.92 10.32 -9.04
CA ASN A 30 -20.98 10.62 -10.15
C ASN A 30 -19.73 11.49 -9.91
N THR A 31 -18.57 10.87 -10.09
CA THR A 31 -17.62 11.26 -11.14
C THR A 31 -16.79 10.06 -11.58
N ASN A 32 -16.87 9.76 -12.88
CA ASN A 32 -16.04 8.80 -13.58
C ASN A 32 -14.58 9.28 -13.58
N ASN A 33 -13.63 8.41 -13.24
CA ASN A 33 -12.35 8.36 -13.93
C ASN A 33 -11.81 6.93 -13.99
N LYS A 34 -11.52 6.53 -15.23
CA LYS A 34 -11.16 5.19 -15.68
C LYS A 34 -9.71 4.85 -15.30
N LYS A 35 -9.55 3.59 -14.88
CA LYS A 35 -8.43 2.68 -15.18
C LYS A 35 -7.06 3.01 -14.56
N GLN A 36 -6.88 2.51 -13.33
CA GLN A 36 -5.65 1.79 -12.98
C GLN A 36 -6.02 0.37 -12.58
N LYS A 37 -5.71 -0.59 -13.46
CA LYS A 37 -5.79 -2.02 -13.16
C LYS A 37 -4.59 -2.37 -12.27
N THR A 38 -4.78 -2.33 -10.96
CA THR A 38 -3.89 -3.00 -10.01
C THR A 38 -4.44 -4.40 -9.72
N LEU A 39 -3.70 -5.41 -10.18
CA LEU A 39 -4.00 -6.84 -10.09
C LEU A 39 -3.93 -7.44 -8.66
N ASN A 40 -4.21 -6.65 -7.61
CA ASN A 40 -4.02 -7.10 -6.21
C ASN A 40 -5.28 -7.03 -5.32
N ASN A 41 -6.46 -6.71 -5.86
CA ASN A 41 -7.69 -6.55 -5.05
C ASN A 41 -8.67 -7.74 -5.09
N ALA A 42 -8.26 -8.91 -5.60
CA ALA A 42 -9.15 -10.09 -5.66
C ALA A 42 -9.24 -10.87 -4.33
N ILE A 43 -8.88 -10.30 -3.18
CA ILE A 43 -8.93 -10.99 -1.88
C ILE A 43 -9.88 -10.31 -0.88
N SER A 44 -10.35 -9.08 -1.11
CA SER A 44 -11.05 -8.31 -0.08
C SER A 44 -12.58 -8.26 -0.15
N GLU A 45 -13.22 -8.79 -1.21
CA GLU A 45 -14.69 -8.61 -1.37
C GLU A 45 -15.56 -9.87 -1.15
N GLU A 46 -15.02 -11.08 -1.13
CA GLU A 46 -15.85 -12.31 -0.95
C GLU A 46 -15.90 -12.89 0.47
N HIS A 47 -15.24 -12.27 1.45
CA HIS A 47 -15.20 -12.81 2.82
C HIS A 47 -16.00 -12.06 3.87
N PHE A 48 -16.87 -11.13 3.47
CA PHE A 48 -18.01 -10.74 4.32
C PHE A 48 -19.14 -11.76 4.16
N SER A 49 -18.80 -13.02 4.43
CA SER A 49 -19.76 -14.08 4.69
C SER A 49 -20.73 -13.58 5.74
N LYS A 50 -22.03 -13.61 5.40
CA LYS A 50 -23.17 -13.29 6.27
C LYS A 50 -22.86 -13.85 7.65
N LYS A 51 -22.79 -13.00 8.68
CA LYS A 51 -22.58 -13.44 10.06
C LYS A 51 -23.76 -14.31 10.48
N HIS A 52 -23.68 -15.60 10.20
CA HIS A 52 -24.64 -16.58 10.70
C HIS A 52 -24.54 -16.54 12.22
N LYS A 53 -25.69 -16.36 12.88
CA LYS A 53 -25.78 -16.43 14.34
C LYS A 53 -25.41 -17.85 14.76
N LYS A 54 -24.14 -18.07 15.12
CA LYS A 54 -23.65 -19.36 15.60
C LYS A 54 -24.17 -19.60 17.01
N ASN A 55 -24.53 -20.84 17.32
CA ASN A 55 -24.91 -21.23 18.66
C ASN A 55 -23.68 -21.18 19.59
N ILE A 56 -23.87 -20.82 20.85
CA ILE A 56 -22.82 -20.74 21.86
C ILE A 56 -22.11 -22.09 22.03
N GLN A 57 -22.81 -23.20 21.85
CA GLN A 57 -22.22 -24.54 21.92
C GLN A 57 -21.24 -24.81 20.77
N ASP A 58 -21.61 -24.43 19.54
CA ASP A 58 -20.75 -24.57 18.35
C ASP A 58 -19.48 -23.73 18.50
N VAL A 59 -19.63 -22.50 19.01
CA VAL A 59 -18.48 -21.60 19.27
C VAL A 59 -17.56 -22.19 20.35
N LYS A 60 -18.11 -22.78 21.42
CA LYS A 60 -17.30 -23.46 22.44
C LYS A 60 -16.52 -24.66 21.87
N GLN A 61 -17.10 -25.39 20.93
CA GLN A 61 -16.44 -26.52 20.28
C GLN A 61 -15.33 -26.06 19.31
N GLU A 62 -15.58 -24.99 18.56
CA GLU A 62 -14.58 -24.36 17.69
C GLU A 62 -13.40 -23.81 18.50
N LEU A 63 -13.67 -23.16 19.64
CA LEU A 63 -12.63 -22.68 20.57
C LEU A 63 -11.79 -23.81 21.15
N LYS A 64 -12.38 -24.97 21.47
CA LYS A 64 -11.61 -26.15 21.92
C LYS A 64 -10.64 -26.66 20.84
N SER A 65 -11.02 -26.58 19.56
CA SER A 65 -10.14 -26.94 18.44
C SER A 65 -9.05 -25.89 18.15
N SER A 66 -9.23 -24.64 18.63
CA SER A 66 -8.32 -23.53 18.40
C SER A 66 -7.02 -23.61 19.20
N ASN A 67 -6.96 -24.44 20.25
CA ASN A 67 -5.75 -24.64 21.05
C ASN A 67 -4.53 -25.04 20.20
N LYS A 68 -4.73 -25.90 19.18
CA LYS A 68 -3.67 -26.28 18.24
C LYS A 68 -3.16 -25.08 17.42
N LYS A 69 -4.07 -24.20 16.97
CA LYS A 69 -3.70 -22.98 16.25
C LYS A 69 -2.93 -22.01 17.14
N THR A 70 -3.33 -21.88 18.40
CA THR A 70 -2.64 -21.05 19.39
C THR A 70 -1.22 -21.57 19.65
N GLU A 71 -1.03 -22.87 19.82
CA GLU A 71 0.29 -23.49 19.98
C GLU A 71 1.17 -23.32 18.74
N GLU A 72 0.63 -23.51 17.54
CA GLU A 72 1.34 -23.26 16.28
C GLU A 72 1.76 -21.80 16.15
N ASN A 73 0.89 -20.86 16.52
CA ASN A 73 1.20 -19.44 16.52
C ASN A 73 2.27 -19.10 17.55
N MET A 74 2.23 -19.66 18.75
CA MET A 74 3.29 -19.49 19.74
C MET A 74 4.63 -20.03 19.24
N LYS A 75 4.64 -21.23 18.62
CA LYS A 75 5.86 -21.79 18.02
C LYS A 75 6.43 -20.90 16.93
N ARG A 76 5.58 -20.33 16.06
CA ARG A 76 6.00 -19.37 15.04
C ARG A 76 6.56 -18.09 15.65
N LEU A 77 5.89 -17.54 16.67
CA LEU A 77 6.34 -16.32 17.34
C LEU A 77 7.69 -16.53 18.03
N LEU A 78 7.87 -17.67 18.71
CA LEU A 78 9.13 -18.06 19.33
C LEU A 78 10.22 -18.21 18.27
N ALA A 79 9.95 -18.91 17.17
CA ALA A 79 10.87 -19.06 16.06
C ALA A 79 11.29 -17.71 15.46
N LEU A 80 10.39 -16.74 15.37
CA LEU A 80 10.70 -15.37 14.93
C LEU A 80 11.54 -14.61 15.96
N SER A 81 11.21 -14.71 17.25
CA SER A 81 11.94 -14.02 18.32
C SER A 81 13.37 -14.55 18.50
N MET A 82 13.57 -15.85 18.27
CA MET A 82 14.85 -16.54 18.41
C MET A 82 15.58 -16.66 17.07
N ASN A 83 15.11 -15.99 16.02
CA ASN A 83 15.72 -16.07 14.70
C ASN A 83 17.06 -15.33 14.69
N THR A 84 18.11 -16.03 15.12
CA THR A 84 19.49 -15.60 14.89
C THR A 84 19.78 -15.75 13.40
N VAL A 85 20.03 -14.62 12.74
CA VAL A 85 20.39 -14.63 11.33
C VAL A 85 21.70 -15.40 11.19
N LYS A 86 21.68 -16.53 10.47
CA LYS A 86 22.89 -17.30 10.18
C LYS A 86 23.84 -16.38 9.42
N ILE A 87 25.13 -16.42 9.77
CA ILE A 87 26.17 -15.56 9.18
C ILE A 87 26.13 -15.63 7.64
N LYS A 88 25.96 -16.84 7.07
CA LYS A 88 25.83 -17.07 5.63
C LYS A 88 24.63 -16.36 4.99
N ASP A 89 23.52 -16.23 5.71
CA ASP A 89 22.33 -15.56 5.20
C ASP A 89 22.44 -14.04 5.37
N ALA A 90 23.09 -13.57 6.44
CA ALA A 90 23.45 -12.16 6.61
C ALA A 90 24.36 -11.67 5.46
N GLU A 91 25.39 -12.43 5.12
CA GLU A 91 26.28 -12.13 3.99
C GLU A 91 25.52 -12.06 2.66
N LYS A 92 24.60 -12.99 2.40
CA LYS A 92 23.75 -12.96 1.20
C LYS A 92 22.84 -11.74 1.16
N ILE A 93 22.28 -11.33 2.29
CA ILE A 93 21.44 -10.12 2.39
C ILE A 93 22.28 -8.89 2.06
N VAL A 94 23.48 -8.78 2.64
CA VAL A 94 24.42 -7.70 2.38
C VAL A 94 24.84 -7.67 0.91
N GLN A 95 25.25 -8.80 0.35
CA GLN A 95 25.61 -8.92 -1.07
C GLN A 95 24.44 -8.54 -1.99
N ARG A 96 23.21 -8.95 -1.66
CA ARG A 96 22.02 -8.57 -2.42
C ARG A 96 21.71 -7.08 -2.30
N ALA A 97 21.89 -6.48 -1.13
CA ALA A 97 21.71 -5.05 -0.92
C ALA A 97 22.73 -4.23 -1.72
N HIS A 98 24.01 -4.62 -1.69
CA HIS A 98 25.06 -4.00 -2.50
C HIS A 98 24.84 -4.18 -4.00
N LYS A 99 24.41 -5.37 -4.41
CA LYS A 99 24.10 -5.65 -5.82
C LYS A 99 22.84 -4.91 -6.29
N GLY A 100 22.00 -4.42 -5.39
CA GLY A 100 20.78 -3.70 -5.72
C GLY A 100 19.84 -4.45 -6.67
N ARG A 101 18.82 -3.77 -7.17
CA ARG A 101 18.13 -4.16 -8.40
C ARG A 101 18.66 -3.25 -9.50
N TYR A 102 19.89 -3.48 -9.97
CA TYR A 102 20.32 -2.88 -11.23
C TYR A 102 19.52 -3.54 -12.35
N ILE A 103 18.31 -3.05 -12.57
CA ILE A 103 17.69 -3.14 -13.88
C ILE A 103 18.43 -2.07 -14.67
N GLU A 104 19.29 -2.47 -15.60
CA GLU A 104 19.83 -1.55 -16.59
C GLU A 104 18.62 -0.87 -17.23
N LYS A 105 18.46 0.42 -16.94
CA LYS A 105 17.43 1.21 -17.59
C LYS A 105 17.88 1.34 -19.02
N ILE A 106 17.30 0.53 -19.90
CA ILE A 106 17.42 0.69 -21.34
C ILE A 106 16.78 2.05 -21.63
N ILE A 107 17.61 3.08 -21.73
CA ILE A 107 17.17 4.39 -22.22
C ILE A 107 17.07 4.21 -23.73
N PRO A 108 15.86 4.24 -24.32
CA PRO A 108 15.76 4.16 -25.77
C PRO A 108 16.50 5.35 -26.37
N GLU A 109 17.36 5.05 -27.35
CA GLU A 109 18.03 6.06 -28.15
C GLU A 109 16.95 6.73 -29.01
N VAL A 110 16.40 7.83 -28.50
CA VAL A 110 15.44 8.64 -29.24
C VAL A 110 16.26 9.53 -30.16
N GLU A 111 16.18 9.27 -31.46
CA GLU A 111 16.69 10.18 -32.48
C GLU A 111 15.97 11.53 -32.27
N GLN A 112 16.73 12.54 -31.86
CA GLN A 112 16.21 13.89 -31.69
C GLN A 112 16.09 14.52 -33.08
N GLU A 113 14.99 14.25 -33.76
CA GLU A 113 14.64 14.98 -34.97
C GLU A 113 14.36 16.44 -34.58
N SER A 114 15.12 17.37 -35.19
CA SER A 114 14.83 18.80 -35.05
C SER A 114 13.47 19.08 -35.69
N ILE A 115 12.57 19.69 -34.92
CA ILE A 115 11.25 20.10 -35.42
C ILE A 115 11.38 21.31 -36.37
N PHE A 116 12.51 22.03 -36.31
CA PHE A 116 12.77 23.21 -37.14
C PHE A 116 13.52 22.83 -38.41
N THR A 117 13.04 23.40 -39.52
CA THR A 117 13.68 23.30 -40.84
C THR A 117 14.63 24.48 -41.06
N GLU A 118 15.56 24.34 -42.03
CA GLU A 118 16.48 25.42 -42.38
C GLU A 118 15.76 26.73 -42.80
N GLU A 119 14.56 26.63 -43.36
CA GLU A 119 13.74 27.79 -43.71
C GLU A 119 13.21 28.54 -42.49
N ASP A 120 12.93 27.82 -41.39
CA ASP A 120 12.46 28.43 -40.15
C ASP A 120 13.57 29.27 -39.50
N PHE A 121 14.82 28.79 -39.58
CA PHE A 121 15.98 29.55 -39.11
C PHE A 121 16.21 30.83 -39.93
N ARG A 122 16.01 30.79 -41.26
CA ARG A 122 16.13 31.99 -42.10
C ARG A 122 15.09 33.05 -41.75
N LYS A 123 13.82 32.65 -41.55
CA LYS A 123 12.76 33.58 -41.13
C LYS A 123 13.05 34.19 -39.76
N PHE A 124 13.55 33.37 -38.83
CA PHE A 124 13.97 33.85 -37.52
C PHE A 124 15.12 34.86 -37.61
N GLU A 125 16.15 34.60 -38.42
CA GLU A 125 17.25 35.55 -38.63
C GLU A 125 16.77 36.88 -39.20
N GLU A 126 15.90 36.85 -40.22
CA GLU A 126 15.34 38.06 -40.81
C GLU A 126 14.57 38.89 -39.77
N GLU A 127 13.77 38.26 -38.90
CA GLU A 127 13.04 38.96 -37.83
C GLU A 127 13.99 39.47 -36.73
N TYR A 128 15.02 38.68 -36.38
CA TYR A 128 15.96 39.02 -35.31
C TYR A 128 16.88 40.20 -35.69
N PHE A 129 17.33 40.26 -36.94
CA PHE A 129 18.27 41.29 -37.41
C PHE A 129 17.59 42.50 -38.06
N ASN A 130 16.35 42.37 -38.54
CA ASN A 130 15.59 43.51 -39.10
C ASN A 130 14.57 44.11 -38.12
N SER A 131 14.65 43.76 -36.82
CA SER A 131 13.92 44.44 -35.74
C SER A 131 14.59 45.71 -35.26
#